data_AF-A0A2U9SS97-F1
#
_entry.id   AF-A0A2U9SS97-F1
#
_cell.length_a   1.000
_cell.length_b   1.000
_cell.length_c   1.000
_cell.angle_alpha   90.00
_cell.angle_beta   90.00
_cell.angle_gamma   90.00
#
_symmetry.space_group_name_H-M   'P 1'
#
loop_
_entity.id
_entity.type
_entity.pdbx_description
1 polymer ?
#
loop_
_entity_poly.entity_id
_entity_poly.type
_entity_poly.pdbx_seq_one_letter_code
_entity_poly.pdbx_strand_id
1 'polypeptide(L)' 'MVERVSDEVWDRLVNLVQRMVNDSGEPEGFDAKRWLCTWLQEEVPSLGWRKPVIYLDSTDGEELVITTLMSMQSGAYR' A
#
# COMPACT_ATOMS: atom_id res chain seq x y z
N MET A 1 17.54 9.29 -7.91
CA MET A 1 18.04 8.03 -7.31
C MET A 1 16.82 7.42 -6.66
N VAL A 2 16.23 6.36 -7.22
CA VAL A 2 15.02 5.76 -6.64
C VAL A 2 15.50 4.91 -5.46
N GLU A 3 15.41 5.46 -4.26
CA GLU A 3 15.73 4.72 -3.04
C GLU A 3 14.79 3.51 -2.97
N ARG A 4 15.37 2.32 -2.79
CA ARG A 4 14.57 1.12 -2.58
C ARG A 4 13.86 1.28 -1.25
N VAL A 5 12.54 1.08 -1.24
CA VAL A 5 11.76 0.90 0.00
C VAL A 5 12.50 -0.10 0.87
N SER A 6 12.66 0.21 2.16
CA SER A 6 13.34 -0.71 3.08
C SER A 6 12.60 -2.05 3.15
N ASP A 7 13.35 -3.14 3.34
CA ASP A 7 12.76 -4.49 3.39
C ASP A 7 11.72 -4.61 4.52
N GLU A 8 11.94 -3.90 5.64
CA GLU A 8 11.00 -3.85 6.77
C GLU A 8 9.66 -3.20 6.39
N VAL A 9 9.70 -2.03 5.75
CA VAL A 9 8.49 -1.32 5.29
C VAL A 9 7.78 -2.13 4.21
N TRP A 10 8.54 -2.72 3.30
CA TRP A 10 8.02 -3.58 2.26
C TRP A 10 7.23 -4.77 2.83
N ASP A 11 7.83 -5.52 3.75
CA ASP A 11 7.18 -6.68 4.36
C ASP A 11 5.95 -6.28 5.18
N ARG A 12 6.00 -5.15 5.88
CA ARG A 12 4.84 -4.59 6.61
C ARG A 12 3.67 -4.30 5.67
N LEU A 13 3.93 -3.65 4.53
CA LEU A 13 2.89 -3.33 3.55
C LEU A 13 2.33 -4.57 2.86
N VAL A 14 3.18 -5.54 2.50
CA VAL A 14 2.74 -6.81 1.90
C VAL A 14 1.81 -7.57 2.86
N ASN A 15 2.21 -7.66 4.13
CA ASN A 15 1.40 -8.32 5.16
C ASN A 15 0.07 -7.60 5.38
N LEU A 16 0.06 -6.26 5.34
CA LEU A 16 -1.17 -5.47 5.41
C LEU A 16 -2.12 -5.78 4.25
N VAL A 17 -1.63 -5.78 3.02
CA VAL A 17 -2.44 -6.08 1.82
C VAL A 17 -2.98 -7.51 1.88
N GLN A 18 -2.14 -8.49 2.24
CA GLN A 18 -2.59 -9.87 2.39
C GLN A 18 -3.71 -9.99 3.43
N ARG A 19 -3.56 -9.30 4.58
CA ARG A 19 -4.59 -9.27 5.62
C ARG A 19 -5.90 -8.67 5.10
N MET A 20 -5.84 -7.55 4.38
CA MET A 20 -7.03 -6.92 3.81
C MET A 20 -7.82 -7.88 2.90
N VAL A 21 -7.12 -8.66 2.07
CA VAL A 21 -7.78 -9.65 1.20
C VAL A 21 -8.31 -10.84 1.99
N ASN A 22 -7.55 -11.34 2.98
CA ASN A 22 -8.03 -12.43 3.85
C ASN A 22 -9.31 -12.03 4.60
N ASP A 23 -9.38 -10.79 5.07
CA ASP A 23 -10.48 -10.30 5.91
C ASP A 23 -11.71 -9.86 5.09
N SER A 24 -11.58 -9.67 3.77
CA SER A 24 -12.63 -8.99 2.97
C SER A 24 -12.85 -9.53 1.56
N GLY A 25 -12.11 -10.56 1.13
CA GLY A 25 -12.19 -11.11 -0.24
C GLY A 25 -11.89 -12.61 -0.32
N GLU A 26 -11.38 -13.04 -1.48
CA GLU A 26 -10.93 -14.41 -1.75
C GLU A 26 -9.41 -14.40 -1.93
N PRO A 27 -8.63 -14.95 -0.98
CA PRO A 27 -7.17 -14.95 -1.07
C PRO A 27 -6.59 -15.98 -2.05
N GLU A 28 -7.36 -16.98 -2.50
CA GLU A 28 -6.84 -18.00 -3.41
C GLU A 28 -6.35 -17.38 -4.74
N GLY A 29 -5.06 -17.61 -5.05
CA GLY A 29 -4.42 -17.08 -6.27
C GLY A 29 -4.04 -15.60 -6.23
N PHE A 30 -4.30 -14.89 -5.13
CA PHE A 30 -3.90 -13.49 -4.97
C PHE A 30 -2.42 -13.36 -4.57
N ASP A 31 -1.65 -12.56 -5.32
CA ASP A 31 -0.24 -12.25 -5.03
C ASP A 31 -0.11 -10.83 -4.47
N ALA A 32 -0.05 -10.72 -3.14
CA ALA A 32 0.05 -9.45 -2.44
C ALA A 32 1.30 -8.65 -2.81
N LYS A 33 2.44 -9.31 -3.07
CA LYS A 33 3.70 -8.65 -3.45
C LYS A 33 3.57 -8.01 -4.82
N ARG A 34 3.07 -8.78 -5.80
CA ARG A 34 2.87 -8.29 -7.16
C ARG A 34 1.82 -7.18 -7.22
N TRP A 35 0.73 -7.33 -6.49
CA TRP A 35 -0.31 -6.31 -6.40
C TRP A 35 0.25 -5.02 -5.81
N LEU A 36 0.95 -5.10 -4.67
CA LEU A 36 1.53 -3.94 -4.00
C LEU A 36 2.58 -3.25 -4.89
N CYS A 37 3.46 -4.01 -5.54
CA CYS A 37 4.44 -3.48 -6.50
C CYS A 37 3.78 -2.63 -7.58
N THR A 38 2.64 -3.08 -8.09
CA THR A 38 1.89 -2.37 -9.14
C THR A 38 1.22 -1.13 -8.56
N TRP A 39 0.48 -1.29 -7.47
CA TRP A 39 -0.26 -0.21 -6.83
C TRP A 39 0.62 0.95 -6.38
N LEU A 40 1.83 0.68 -5.85
CA LEU A 40 2.79 1.72 -5.46
C LEU A 40 3.24 2.62 -6.63
N GLN A 41 3.09 2.15 -7.87
CA GLN A 41 3.50 2.87 -9.09
C GLN A 41 2.35 3.55 -9.82
N GLU A 42 1.10 3.36 -9.37
CA GLU A 42 -0.10 3.98 -9.94
C GLU A 42 -0.46 5.27 -9.19
N GLU A 43 -1.08 6.22 -9.89
CA GLU A 43 -1.54 7.46 -9.26
C GLU A 43 -2.80 7.21 -8.44
N VAL A 44 -2.77 7.63 -7.17
CA VAL A 44 -3.90 7.44 -6.25
C VAL A 44 -4.61 8.78 -6.01
N PRO A 45 -5.91 8.91 -6.32
CA PRO A 45 -6.64 10.18 -6.19
C PRO A 45 -6.62 10.76 -4.77
N SER A 46 -6.76 9.93 -3.74
CA SER A 46 -6.72 10.37 -2.33
C SER A 46 -5.32 10.83 -1.88
N LEU A 47 -4.28 10.56 -2.68
CA LEU A 47 -2.92 11.07 -2.51
C LEU A 47 -2.63 12.26 -3.42
N GLY A 48 -3.67 12.94 -3.92
CA GLY A 48 -3.55 14.07 -4.83
C GLY A 48 -3.01 13.66 -6.21
N TRP A 49 -3.45 12.50 -6.70
CA TRP A 49 -2.98 11.90 -7.97
C TRP A 49 -1.46 11.65 -8.00
N ARG A 50 -0.89 11.29 -6.85
CA ARG A 50 0.52 10.92 -6.74
C ARG A 50 0.69 9.43 -6.54
N LYS A 51 1.86 8.93 -6.93
CA LYS A 51 2.26 7.53 -6.72
C LYS A 51 2.60 7.29 -5.25
N PRO A 52 2.06 6.25 -4.59
CA PRO A 52 2.36 5.98 -3.19
C PRO A 52 3.86 5.80 -2.89
N VAL A 53 4.63 5.25 -3.83
CA VAL A 53 6.08 5.00 -3.64
C VAL A 53 6.89 6.24 -3.25
N ILE A 54 6.45 7.45 -3.65
CA ILE A 54 7.20 8.68 -3.37
C ILE A 54 7.16 9.10 -1.89
N TYR A 55 6.28 8.50 -1.09
CA TYR A 55 6.10 8.81 0.32
C TYR A 55 6.87 7.85 1.23
N LEU A 56 7.46 6.77 0.69
CA LEU A 56 8.08 5.71 1.48
C LEU A 56 9.52 6.01 1.92
N ASP A 57 9.92 7.29 1.85
CA ASP A 57 11.22 7.80 2.32
C ASP A 57 11.15 8.37 3.75
N SER A 58 9.95 8.44 4.33
CA SER A 58 9.71 9.03 5.64
C SER A 58 8.63 8.28 6.41
N THR A 59 8.76 8.23 7.74
CA THR A 59 7.79 7.56 8.61
C THR A 59 6.38 8.16 8.49
N ASP A 60 6.26 9.48 8.34
CA ASP A 60 4.95 10.13 8.13
C ASP A 60 4.32 9.71 6.79
N GLY A 61 5.15 9.57 5.75
CA GLY A 61 4.70 9.12 4.44
C GLY A 61 4.34 7.62 4.41
N GLU A 62 5.06 6.78 5.15
CA GLU A 62 4.68 5.39 5.38
C GLU A 62 3.30 5.28 6.03
N GLU A 63 3.05 6.02 7.11
CA GLU A 63 1.75 6.02 7.79
C GLU A 63 0.62 6.54 6.90
N LEU A 64 0.90 7.51 6.03
CA LEU A 64 -0.04 7.99 5.01
C LEU A 64 -0.42 6.87 4.03
N VAL A 65 0.56 6.11 3.53
CA VAL A 65 0.34 4.98 2.62
C VAL A 65 -0.47 3.87 3.31
N ILE A 66 -0.14 3.55 4.56
CA ILE A 66 -0.82 2.55 5.38
C ILE A 66 -2.28 2.94 5.62
N THR A 67 -2.53 4.19 6.01
CA THR A 67 -3.88 4.72 6.22
C THR A 67 -4.68 4.70 4.93
N THR A 68 -4.04 4.98 3.79
CA THR A 68 -4.68 4.91 2.47
C THR A 68 -5.13 3.49 2.14
N LEU A 69 -4.27 2.48 2.35
CA LEU A 69 -4.63 1.06 2.17
C LEU A 69 -5.79 0.65 3.08
N MET A 70 -5.75 0.98 4.37
CA MET A 70 -6.85 0.67 5.31
C MET A 70 -8.17 1.37 4.93
N SER A 71 -8.10 2.56 4.35
CA SER A 71 -9.27 3.29 3.86
C SER A 71 -9.91 2.56 2.67
N MET A 72 -9.14 1.86 1.84
CA MET A 72 -9.68 1.02 0.75
C MET A 72 -10.47 -0.18 1.27
N GLN A 73 -10.07 -0.78 2.40
CA GLN A 73 -10.81 -1.87 3.03
C GLN A 73 -12.11 -1.38 3.69
N SER A 74 -12.02 -0.27 4.43
CA SER A 74 -13.15 0.23 5.22
C SER A 74 -14.13 1.10 4.43
N GLY A 75 -13.72 1.62 3.26
CA GLY A 75 -14.45 2.64 2.52
C GLY A 75 -14.39 4.04 3.15
N ALA A 76 -13.60 4.24 4.21
CA ALA A 76 -13.52 5.49 4.96
C ALA A 76 -12.49 6.45 4.35
N TYR A 77 -12.83 7.07 3.22
CA TYR A 77 -12.01 8.13 2.62
C TYR A 77 -12.21 9.47 3.36
N ARG A 78 -11.13 10.24 3.51
CA ARG A 78 -11.13 11.58 4.13
C ARG A 78 -10.64 12.62 3.14
#